data_AF-A0A7I7LEK8-F1
#
_entry.id   AF-A0A7I7LEK8-F1
#
_cell.length_a   1.000
_cell.length_b   1.000
_cell.length_c   1.000
_cell.angle_alpha   90.00
_cell.angle_beta   90.00
_cell.angle_gamma   90.00
#
_symmetry.space_group_name_H-M   'P 1'
#
loop_
_entity.id
_entity.type
_entity.pdbx_description
1 polymer ?
#
loop_
_entity_poly.entity_id
_entity_poly.type
_entity_poly.pdbx_seq_one_letter_code
_entity_poly.pdbx_strand_id
1 'polypeptide(L)'
;MDMGYGPYSEVAALCFIYFRLCTPRHGIRSLLMQKLQGGAERLSFTLGAQSLAIAMAKDCHVRTEVPVSRVVRKQDGLWIYAGDGRELGTFDAVLLATPLDDAFDLLDASGASSALNNAITKTGARVKREIRYADYYATIADGDGLPDASGYVSLGSQHLGLAGGHIGLRPWPQSPWWVFYYHGSPEQPGCQEAALEELHTQLEKVGVTLKTTVLTKAWPKFFPHVSQSAIANGFYDDLESLQGQGDIFYLGGALGFESLEHTITYSYGLFDQHFPAIRSGN
;
A
#
# COMPACT_ATOMS: atom_id res chain seq x y z
N MET A 1 3.62 -14.78 3.62
CA MET A 1 2.21 -14.36 3.71
C MET A 1 1.78 -13.99 2.31
N ASP A 2 1.00 -14.84 1.64
CA ASP A 2 0.96 -14.79 0.18
C ASP A 2 -0.25 -13.98 -0.33
N MET A 3 -0.18 -12.65 -0.21
CA MET A 3 -1.07 -11.64 -0.80
C MET A 3 -0.27 -10.44 -1.34
N GLY A 4 0.97 -10.66 -1.77
CA GLY A 4 1.90 -9.60 -2.17
C GLY A 4 2.73 -8.99 -1.03
N TYR A 5 2.54 -9.45 0.21
CA TYR A 5 3.26 -8.94 1.39
C TYR A 5 4.59 -9.65 1.68
N GLY A 6 5.11 -10.45 0.75
CA GLY A 6 6.42 -11.10 0.87
C GLY A 6 6.50 -12.36 1.77
N PRO A 7 7.69 -12.98 1.84
CA PRO A 7 7.91 -14.22 2.57
C PRO A 7 8.05 -14.00 4.08
N TYR A 8 7.64 -14.99 4.88
CA TYR A 8 7.72 -14.93 6.35
C TYR A 8 9.16 -14.82 6.90
N SER A 9 10.15 -15.24 6.11
CA SER A 9 11.57 -15.17 6.48
C SER A 9 12.13 -13.74 6.42
N GLU A 10 11.48 -12.82 5.71
CA GLU A 10 12.00 -11.47 5.47
C GLU A 10 11.14 -10.39 6.12
N VAL A 11 9.83 -10.62 6.20
CA VAL A 11 8.86 -9.62 6.66
C VAL A 11 8.78 -9.68 8.17
N ALA A 12 8.93 -8.51 8.81
CA ALA A 12 8.84 -8.40 10.26
C ALA A 12 7.52 -8.98 10.78
N ALA A 13 7.59 -9.78 11.86
CA ALA A 13 6.41 -10.42 12.47
C ALA A 13 5.31 -9.42 12.85
N LEU A 14 5.67 -8.17 13.16
CA LEU A 14 4.74 -7.08 13.43
C LEU A 14 3.76 -6.84 12.26
N CYS A 15 4.26 -6.80 11.02
CA CYS A 15 3.43 -6.62 9.83
C CYS A 15 2.44 -7.79 9.65
N PHE A 16 2.86 -9.01 10.00
CA PHE A 16 1.97 -10.17 9.99
C PHE A 16 0.88 -10.08 11.07
N ILE A 17 1.22 -9.64 12.28
CA ILE A 17 0.24 -9.46 13.36
C ILE A 17 -0.81 -8.43 12.93
N TYR A 18 -0.40 -7.27 12.40
CA TYR A 18 -1.33 -6.26 11.86
C TYR A 18 -2.27 -6.85 10.80
N PHE A 19 -1.73 -7.57 9.81
CA PHE A 19 -2.56 -8.25 8.81
C PHE A 19 -3.56 -9.24 9.42
N ARG A 20 -3.12 -10.05 10.41
CA ARG A 20 -3.98 -11.06 11.05
C ARG A 20 -5.04 -10.44 11.96
N LEU A 21 -4.79 -9.25 12.53
CA LEU A 21 -5.79 -8.47 13.26
C LEU A 21 -6.85 -7.87 12.32
N CYS A 22 -6.48 -7.48 11.09
CA CYS A 22 -7.42 -6.98 10.07
C CYS A 22 -8.11 -8.05 9.24
N THR A 23 -7.85 -9.34 9.44
CA THR A 23 -8.74 -10.38 8.93
C THR A 23 -9.73 -10.73 10.02
N PRO A 24 -10.98 -10.21 10.02
CA PRO A 24 -11.99 -10.59 11.03
C PRO A 24 -12.40 -12.07 10.91
N ARG A 25 -11.75 -12.83 10.01
CA ARG A 25 -12.13 -14.16 9.57
C ARG A 25 -11.60 -15.31 10.43
N HIS A 26 -10.76 -15.07 11.43
CA HIS A 26 -10.22 -16.14 12.29
C HIS A 26 -10.55 -15.99 13.78
N GLY A 27 -11.43 -15.05 14.16
CA GLY A 27 -12.04 -15.09 15.49
C GLY A 27 -12.92 -16.33 15.63
N ILE A 28 -13.03 -16.89 16.85
CA ILE A 28 -13.87 -18.05 17.17
C ILE A 28 -15.28 -17.91 16.58
N ARG A 29 -15.85 -16.68 16.57
CA ARG A 29 -17.15 -16.35 16.00
C ARG A 29 -17.24 -16.55 14.47
N SER A 30 -16.20 -16.20 13.72
CA SER A 30 -16.14 -16.41 12.26
C SER A 30 -16.05 -17.90 11.92
N LEU A 31 -15.22 -18.64 12.66
CA LEU A 31 -15.12 -20.10 12.57
C LEU A 31 -16.46 -20.80 12.90
N LEU A 32 -17.19 -20.28 13.89
CA LEU A 32 -18.52 -20.76 14.26
C LEU A 32 -19.55 -20.48 13.16
N MET A 33 -19.55 -19.28 12.58
CA MET A 33 -20.45 -18.91 11.48
C MET A 33 -20.11 -19.64 10.18
N GLN A 34 -18.83 -19.87 9.88
CA GLN A 34 -18.39 -20.66 8.73
C GLN A 34 -18.87 -22.12 8.82
N LYS A 35 -18.93 -22.68 10.04
CA LYS A 35 -19.54 -24.01 10.30
C LYS A 35 -21.07 -24.01 10.23
N LEU A 36 -21.72 -22.90 10.56
CA LEU A 36 -23.19 -22.81 10.64
C LEU A 36 -23.86 -22.32 9.36
N GLN A 37 -23.19 -21.53 8.52
CA GLN A 37 -23.78 -20.82 7.37
C GLN A 37 -23.09 -21.12 6.03
N GLY A 38 -22.15 -22.07 5.97
CA GLY A 38 -21.60 -22.57 4.70
C GLY A 38 -20.59 -21.65 4.00
N GLY A 39 -20.13 -20.57 4.65
CA GLY A 39 -19.08 -19.72 4.12
C GLY A 39 -18.92 -18.44 4.94
N ALA A 40 -17.70 -17.91 5.01
CA ALA A 40 -17.48 -16.57 5.54
C ALA A 40 -17.80 -15.56 4.42
N GLU A 41 -18.79 -14.68 4.61
CA GLU A 41 -19.05 -13.61 3.66
C GLU A 41 -17.77 -12.78 3.44
N ARG A 42 -17.34 -12.71 2.18
CA ARG A 42 -16.31 -11.76 1.77
C ARG A 42 -16.99 -10.41 1.59
N LEU A 43 -16.79 -9.49 2.53
CA LEU A 43 -17.12 -8.09 2.32
C LEU A 43 -16.32 -7.59 1.11
N SER A 44 -17.04 -7.18 0.08
CA SER A 44 -16.51 -6.58 -1.14
C SER A 44 -17.49 -5.50 -1.61
N PHE A 45 -16.99 -4.53 -2.37
CA PHE A 45 -17.84 -3.53 -3.00
C PHE A 45 -18.31 -4.06 -4.34
N THR A 46 -19.62 -4.02 -4.60
CA THR A 46 -20.22 -4.50 -5.86
C THR A 46 -19.61 -3.82 -7.09
N LEU A 47 -19.22 -2.55 -6.96
CA LEU A 47 -18.58 -1.76 -8.01
C LEU A 47 -17.06 -1.65 -7.85
N GLY A 48 -16.45 -2.54 -7.06
CA GLY A 48 -15.03 -2.52 -6.75
C GLY A 48 -14.62 -1.46 -5.72
N ALA A 49 -13.45 -1.62 -5.10
CA ALA A 49 -12.97 -0.74 -4.04
C ALA A 49 -12.77 0.72 -4.48
N GLN A 50 -12.51 0.97 -5.78
CA GLN A 50 -12.40 2.32 -6.33
C GLN A 50 -13.71 3.11 -6.18
N SER A 51 -14.87 2.44 -6.20
CA SER A 51 -16.17 3.11 -6.03
C SER A 51 -16.30 3.81 -4.68
N LEU A 52 -15.68 3.27 -3.62
CA LEU A 52 -15.61 3.92 -2.31
C LEU A 52 -14.84 5.24 -2.39
N ALA A 53 -13.64 5.23 -2.99
CA ALA A 53 -12.82 6.42 -3.14
C ALA A 53 -13.52 7.50 -3.99
N ILE A 54 -14.20 7.10 -5.08
CA ILE A 54 -15.00 8.02 -5.91
C ILE A 54 -16.16 8.61 -5.11
N ALA A 55 -16.83 7.81 -4.27
CA ALA A 55 -17.91 8.30 -3.42
C ALA A 55 -17.40 9.33 -2.42
N MET A 56 -16.30 9.05 -1.72
CA MET A 56 -15.67 9.97 -0.78
C MET A 56 -15.23 11.28 -1.45
N ALA A 57 -14.66 11.20 -2.65
CA ALA A 57 -14.16 12.37 -3.37
C ALA A 57 -15.25 13.38 -3.74
N LYS A 58 -16.53 12.97 -3.84
CA LYS A 58 -17.64 13.87 -4.17
C LYS A 58 -17.88 14.93 -3.09
N ASP A 59 -17.59 14.59 -1.84
CA ASP A 59 -17.79 15.47 -0.68
C ASP A 59 -16.49 16.21 -0.31
N CYS A 60 -15.46 16.14 -1.15
CA CYS A 60 -14.15 16.75 -0.90
C CYS A 60 -13.71 17.65 -2.07
N HIS A 61 -12.86 18.63 -1.77
CA HIS A 61 -12.20 19.41 -2.82
C HIS A 61 -10.98 18.65 -3.35
N VAL A 62 -11.18 17.84 -4.40
CA VAL A 62 -10.12 17.04 -5.03
C VAL A 62 -9.69 17.67 -6.35
N ARG A 63 -8.38 17.90 -6.50
CA ARG A 63 -7.77 18.39 -7.75
C ARG A 63 -6.87 17.29 -8.33
N THR A 64 -7.19 16.81 -9.53
CA THR A 64 -6.40 15.82 -10.27
C THR A 64 -5.48 16.50 -11.28
N GLU A 65 -4.51 15.76 -11.82
CA GLU A 65 -3.56 16.28 -12.83
C GLU A 65 -2.72 17.47 -12.34
N VAL A 66 -2.49 17.53 -11.03
CA VAL A 66 -1.65 18.55 -10.39
C VAL A 66 -0.44 17.84 -9.76
N PRO A 67 0.66 17.63 -10.50
CA PRO A 67 1.88 17.08 -9.92
C PRO A 67 2.44 18.09 -8.93
N VAL A 68 2.45 17.73 -7.64
CA VAL A 68 3.11 18.53 -6.59
C VAL A 68 4.60 18.24 -6.65
N SER A 69 5.41 19.30 -6.62
CA SER A 69 6.87 19.19 -6.68
C SER A 69 7.56 19.58 -5.40
N ARG A 70 6.92 20.46 -4.60
CA ARG A 70 7.58 21.06 -3.45
C ARG A 70 6.60 21.60 -2.41
N VAL A 71 6.97 21.46 -1.15
CA VAL A 71 6.35 22.05 0.02
C VAL A 71 7.41 22.85 0.78
N VAL A 72 7.14 24.13 1.01
CA VAL A 72 8.10 25.06 1.62
C VAL A 72 7.48 25.71 2.85
N ARG A 73 8.20 25.70 3.97
CA ARG A 73 7.84 26.51 5.15
C ARG A 73 8.29 27.95 4.97
N LYS A 74 7.35 28.88 5.09
CA LYS A 74 7.61 30.33 5.13
C LYS A 74 7.03 30.94 6.41
N GLN A 75 7.24 32.23 6.61
CA GLN A 75 6.79 32.94 7.81
C GLN A 75 5.26 32.97 7.96
N ASP A 76 4.53 32.85 6.86
CA ASP A 76 3.07 32.97 6.76
C ASP A 76 2.36 31.63 6.47
N GLY A 77 3.08 30.51 6.55
CA GLY A 77 2.51 29.17 6.42
C GLY A 77 3.32 28.23 5.52
N LEU A 78 2.66 27.15 5.11
CA LEU A 78 3.19 26.12 4.22
C LEU A 78 2.75 26.39 2.79
N TRP A 79 3.71 26.54 1.89
CA TRP A 79 3.48 26.84 0.49
C TRP A 79 3.68 25.60 -0.36
N ILE A 80 2.70 25.28 -1.20
CA ILE A 80 2.76 24.13 -2.11
C ILE A 80 2.97 24.60 -3.54
N TYR A 81 3.88 23.95 -4.26
CA TYR A 81 4.20 24.24 -5.65
C TYR A 81 3.94 23.03 -6.55
N ALA A 82 3.49 23.29 -7.77
CA ALA A 82 3.36 22.26 -8.79
C ALA A 82 4.67 22.02 -9.56
N GLY A 83 4.69 20.98 -10.40
CA GLY A 83 5.85 20.59 -11.23
C GLY A 83 6.39 21.69 -12.15
N ASP A 84 5.54 22.61 -12.60
CA ASP A 84 5.92 23.76 -13.43
C ASP A 84 6.38 24.98 -12.60
N GLY A 85 6.45 24.84 -11.28
CA GLY A 85 6.85 25.90 -10.36
C GLY A 85 5.72 26.85 -9.96
N ARG A 86 4.50 26.69 -10.48
CA ARG A 86 3.37 27.52 -10.07
C ARG A 86 3.00 27.25 -8.61
N GLU A 87 2.61 28.29 -7.90
CA GLU A 87 2.06 28.18 -6.56
C GLU A 87 0.64 27.60 -6.61
N LEU A 88 0.38 26.62 -5.75
CA LEU A 88 -0.94 26.00 -5.60
C LEU A 88 -1.75 26.60 -4.44
N GLY A 89 -1.05 27.18 -3.47
CA GLY A 89 -1.61 27.93 -2.35
C GLY A 89 -0.74 27.87 -1.09
N THR A 90 -1.22 28.56 -0.06
CA THR A 90 -0.66 28.58 1.29
C THR A 90 -1.62 27.90 2.27
N PHE A 91 -1.08 27.13 3.19
CA PHE A 91 -1.83 26.28 4.11
C PHE A 91 -1.26 26.37 5.53
N ASP A 92 -2.12 26.22 6.52
CA ASP A 92 -1.71 26.15 7.94
C ASP A 92 -1.08 24.80 8.28
N ALA A 93 -1.51 23.73 7.60
CA ALA A 93 -1.00 22.37 7.77
C ALA A 93 -0.97 21.59 6.46
N VAL A 94 -0.03 20.66 6.32
CA VAL A 94 0.10 19.78 5.14
C VAL A 94 0.20 18.31 5.57
N LEU A 95 -0.67 17.48 5.01
CA LEU A 95 -0.70 16.04 5.23
C LEU A 95 -0.19 15.33 3.97
N LEU A 96 0.91 14.58 4.09
CA LEU A 96 1.56 13.90 2.98
C LEU A 96 1.17 12.41 2.98
N ALA A 97 0.32 12.03 2.04
CA ALA A 97 -0.16 10.65 1.84
C ALA A 97 0.48 9.94 0.62
N THR A 98 1.59 10.48 0.12
CA THR A 98 2.41 9.85 -0.93
C THR A 98 3.27 8.72 -0.34
N PRO A 99 3.92 7.87 -1.16
CA PRO A 99 4.98 7.00 -0.65
C PRO A 99 5.97 7.80 0.20
N LEU A 100 6.40 7.22 1.32
CA LEU A 100 7.02 7.99 2.39
C LEU A 100 8.35 8.62 1.95
N ASP A 101 9.13 7.92 1.13
CA ASP A 101 10.34 8.45 0.51
C ASP A 101 10.05 9.66 -0.39
N ASP A 102 9.00 9.58 -1.22
CA ASP A 102 8.56 10.70 -2.07
C ASP A 102 8.08 11.88 -1.22
N ALA A 103 7.41 11.61 -0.08
CA ALA A 103 6.97 12.65 0.83
C ALA A 103 8.15 13.50 1.33
N PHE A 104 9.28 12.88 1.66
CA PHE A 104 10.50 13.60 2.06
C PHE A 104 11.18 14.33 0.90
N ASP A 105 11.01 13.88 -0.35
CA ASP A 105 11.52 14.59 -1.54
C ASP A 105 10.76 15.89 -1.83
N LEU A 106 9.48 15.96 -1.44
CA LEU A 106 8.69 17.19 -1.58
C LEU A 106 9.12 18.28 -0.59
N LEU A 107 9.77 17.92 0.53
CA LEU A 107 10.06 18.87 1.60
C LEU A 107 11.33 19.67 1.30
N ASP A 108 11.15 20.97 1.13
CA ASP A 108 12.27 21.89 0.98
C ASP A 108 12.89 22.20 2.35
N ALA A 109 13.98 21.50 2.67
CA ALA A 109 14.78 21.76 3.87
C ALA A 109 15.86 22.84 3.68
N SER A 110 15.91 23.53 2.53
CA SER A 110 16.98 24.48 2.17
C SER A 110 16.93 25.83 2.90
N GLY A 111 15.91 26.06 3.74
CA GLY A 111 15.87 27.22 4.64
C GLY A 111 17.00 27.24 5.67
N ALA A 112 17.14 28.35 6.41
CA ALA A 112 18.15 28.49 7.46
C ALA A 112 18.20 27.25 8.38
N SER A 113 19.41 26.76 8.66
CA SER A 113 19.62 25.55 9.47
C SER A 113 18.89 25.68 10.81
N SER A 114 17.84 24.88 10.97
CA SER A 114 17.06 24.77 12.19
C SER A 114 17.13 23.34 12.70
N ALA A 115 16.94 23.14 14.00
CA ALA A 115 16.89 21.81 14.59
C ALA A 115 15.85 20.92 13.89
N LEU A 116 14.71 21.50 13.49
CA LEU A 116 13.65 20.82 12.74
C LEU A 116 14.09 20.44 11.31
N ASN A 117 14.71 21.34 10.55
CA ASN A 117 15.21 21.02 9.21
C ASN A 117 16.25 19.90 9.26
N ASN A 118 17.11 19.90 10.28
CA ASN A 118 18.10 18.85 10.49
C ASN A 118 17.43 17.50 10.85
N ALA A 119 16.39 17.52 11.69
CA ALA A 119 15.62 16.32 12.04
C ALA A 119 14.93 15.72 10.81
N ILE A 120 14.22 16.54 10.03
CA ILE A 120 13.54 16.10 8.80
C ILE A 120 14.53 15.54 7.79
N THR A 121 15.66 16.21 7.58
CA THR A 121 16.70 15.75 6.64
C THR A 121 17.29 14.41 7.08
N LYS A 122 17.60 14.27 8.38
CA LYS A 122 18.16 13.04 8.95
C LYS A 122 17.16 11.88 8.85
N THR A 123 15.89 12.11 9.24
CA THR A 123 14.86 11.08 9.17
C THR A 123 14.54 10.73 7.73
N GLY A 124 14.43 11.69 6.81
CA GLY A 124 14.22 11.42 5.38
C GLY A 124 15.35 10.59 4.76
N ALA A 125 16.61 10.88 5.11
CA ALA A 125 17.75 10.06 4.70
C ALA A 125 17.68 8.63 5.26
N ARG A 126 17.21 8.47 6.50
CA ARG A 126 16.95 7.14 7.09
C ARG A 126 15.82 6.42 6.37
N VAL A 127 14.70 7.10 6.10
CA VAL A 127 13.56 6.53 5.34
C VAL A 127 14.02 5.98 4.01
N LYS A 128 14.70 6.78 3.19
CA LYS A 128 15.17 6.36 1.85
C LYS A 128 16.13 5.17 1.89
N ARG A 129 16.88 5.02 2.99
CA ARG A 129 17.82 3.92 3.17
C ARG A 129 17.13 2.63 3.63
N GLU A 130 16.15 2.73 4.52
CA GLU A 130 15.58 1.58 5.21
C GLU A 130 14.27 1.08 4.59
N ILE A 131 13.51 1.95 3.91
CA ILE A 131 12.22 1.59 3.33
C ILE A 131 12.39 0.66 2.15
N ARG A 132 11.49 -0.32 2.07
CA ARG A 132 11.45 -1.35 1.05
C ARG A 132 10.05 -1.43 0.50
N TYR A 133 9.98 -1.80 -0.77
CA TYR A 133 8.75 -2.04 -1.49
C TYR A 133 8.80 -3.43 -2.10
N ALA A 134 7.63 -4.04 -2.23
CA ALA A 134 7.43 -5.22 -3.05
C ALA A 134 7.16 -4.78 -4.49
N ASP A 135 7.90 -5.35 -5.44
CA ASP A 135 7.57 -5.25 -6.86
C ASP A 135 6.37 -6.17 -7.13
N TYR A 136 5.20 -5.57 -7.37
CA TYR A 136 3.92 -6.27 -7.32
C TYR A 136 3.07 -6.00 -8.57
N TYR A 137 2.47 -7.05 -9.11
CA TYR A 137 1.73 -6.99 -10.36
C TYR A 137 0.36 -7.63 -10.20
N ALA A 138 -0.60 -7.10 -10.97
CA ALA A 138 -1.90 -7.70 -11.16
C ALA A 138 -2.16 -7.88 -12.66
N THR A 139 -2.45 -9.11 -13.08
CA THR A 139 -2.78 -9.44 -14.47
C THR A 139 -4.18 -10.00 -14.58
N ILE A 140 -4.97 -9.45 -15.50
CA ILE A 140 -6.28 -9.99 -15.88
C ILE A 140 -6.07 -10.87 -17.11
N ALA A 141 -6.37 -12.15 -16.99
CA ALA A 141 -6.19 -13.10 -18.09
C ALA A 141 -7.22 -14.24 -18.05
N ASP A 142 -7.38 -14.94 -19.18
CA ASP A 142 -8.02 -16.26 -19.26
C ASP A 142 -7.00 -17.34 -19.65
N GLY A 143 -7.38 -18.61 -19.54
CA GLY A 143 -6.49 -19.72 -19.83
C GLY A 143 -7.12 -21.09 -19.68
N ASP A 144 -6.39 -22.09 -20.14
CA ASP A 144 -6.74 -23.51 -19.94
C ASP A 144 -6.18 -24.02 -18.60
N GLY A 145 -6.77 -25.09 -18.08
CA GLY A 145 -6.36 -25.70 -16.81
C GLY A 145 -6.81 -24.94 -15.56
N LEU A 146 -7.50 -23.80 -15.72
CA LEU A 146 -8.07 -23.05 -14.61
C LEU A 146 -9.31 -23.77 -14.05
N PRO A 147 -9.47 -23.84 -12.71
CA PRO A 147 -10.59 -24.53 -12.10
C PRO A 147 -11.90 -23.78 -12.34
N ASP A 148 -13.02 -24.50 -12.42
CA ASP A 148 -14.34 -23.88 -12.41
C ASP A 148 -14.80 -23.52 -10.99
N ALA A 149 -14.07 -22.62 -10.33
CA ALA A 149 -14.32 -22.20 -8.96
C ALA A 149 -14.05 -20.70 -8.75
N SER A 150 -14.72 -20.09 -7.76
CA SER A 150 -14.48 -18.71 -7.36
C SER A 150 -13.19 -18.61 -6.52
N GLY A 151 -12.08 -18.31 -7.18
CA GLY A 151 -10.79 -18.09 -6.54
C GLY A 151 -9.95 -19.36 -6.39
N TYR A 152 -8.67 -19.20 -6.71
CA TYR A 152 -7.62 -20.21 -6.65
C TYR A 152 -6.40 -19.59 -5.97
N VAL A 153 -6.21 -19.91 -4.69
CA VAL A 153 -4.98 -19.52 -3.99
C VAL A 153 -3.93 -20.58 -4.31
N SER A 154 -2.79 -20.19 -4.87
CA SER A 154 -1.62 -21.07 -4.89
C SER A 154 -1.10 -21.19 -3.46
N LEU A 155 -1.72 -22.08 -2.68
CA LEU A 155 -1.14 -22.63 -1.47
C LEU A 155 0.07 -23.46 -1.90
N GLY A 156 1.25 -22.86 -1.93
CA GLY A 156 2.46 -23.64 -2.19
C GLY A 156 3.65 -22.93 -2.79
N SER A 157 3.64 -21.62 -3.06
CA SER A 157 4.83 -20.93 -3.60
C SER A 157 6.12 -21.27 -2.85
N GLN A 158 6.08 -21.22 -1.52
CA GLN A 158 7.20 -21.62 -0.66
C GLN A 158 7.42 -23.14 -0.54
N HIS A 159 6.36 -23.95 -0.62
CA HIS A 159 6.46 -25.41 -0.48
C HIS A 159 6.92 -26.10 -1.78
N LEU A 160 6.70 -25.45 -2.92
CA LEU A 160 7.02 -25.92 -4.26
C LEU A 160 8.32 -25.32 -4.81
N GLY A 161 9.05 -24.54 -3.99
CA GLY A 161 10.29 -23.88 -4.42
C GLY A 161 10.09 -22.83 -5.52
N LEU A 162 8.87 -22.32 -5.66
CA LEU A 162 8.52 -21.33 -6.66
C LEU A 162 8.82 -19.95 -6.09
N ALA A 163 9.73 -19.23 -6.76
CA ALA A 163 9.99 -17.84 -6.45
C ALA A 163 8.70 -17.05 -6.74
N GLY A 164 8.16 -16.41 -5.71
CA GLY A 164 6.97 -15.58 -5.87
C GLY A 164 5.68 -16.31 -5.52
N GLY A 165 4.91 -15.64 -4.69
CA GLY A 165 3.59 -16.05 -4.33
C GLY A 165 2.54 -15.59 -5.35
N HIS A 166 1.70 -16.52 -5.82
CA HIS A 166 0.70 -16.24 -6.84
C HIS A 166 -0.71 -16.48 -6.30
N ILE A 167 -1.58 -15.48 -6.40
CA ILE A 167 -3.01 -15.66 -6.15
C ILE A 167 -3.77 -15.49 -7.45
N GLY A 168 -4.52 -16.51 -7.85
CA GLY A 168 -5.58 -16.38 -8.83
C GLY A 168 -6.91 -16.10 -8.14
N LEU A 169 -7.61 -15.05 -8.53
CA LEU A 169 -8.99 -14.81 -8.10
C LEU A 169 -9.90 -14.80 -9.33
N ARG A 170 -11.07 -15.43 -9.21
CA ARG A 170 -12.19 -15.26 -10.14
C ARG A 170 -13.31 -14.54 -9.39
N PRO A 171 -13.27 -13.19 -9.28
CA PRO A 171 -14.22 -12.45 -8.44
C PRO A 171 -15.65 -12.59 -8.95
N TRP A 172 -15.82 -12.79 -10.25
CA TRP A 172 -17.11 -12.99 -10.92
C TRP A 172 -17.16 -14.41 -11.50
N PRO A 173 -17.87 -15.35 -10.87
CA PRO A 173 -17.88 -16.76 -11.30
C PRO A 173 -18.36 -16.98 -12.74
N GLN A 174 -19.20 -16.08 -13.25
CA GLN A 174 -19.73 -16.13 -14.62
C GLN A 174 -18.78 -15.54 -15.68
N SER A 175 -17.68 -14.93 -15.24
CA SER A 175 -16.68 -14.33 -16.11
C SER A 175 -15.57 -15.34 -16.42
N PRO A 176 -15.08 -15.42 -17.67
CA PRO A 176 -13.88 -16.22 -17.97
C PRO A 176 -12.61 -15.60 -17.37
N TRP A 177 -12.67 -14.32 -16.97
CA TRP A 177 -11.51 -13.55 -16.52
C TRP A 177 -11.09 -13.87 -15.09
N TRP A 178 -9.80 -14.15 -14.96
CA TRP A 178 -9.09 -14.29 -13.71
C TRP A 178 -8.21 -13.08 -13.45
N VAL A 179 -8.02 -12.76 -12.17
CA VAL A 179 -7.05 -11.78 -11.70
C VAL A 179 -5.93 -12.53 -11.01
N PHE A 180 -4.72 -12.43 -11.56
CA PHE A 180 -3.51 -13.01 -11.01
C PHE A 180 -2.69 -11.93 -10.32
N TYR A 181 -2.36 -12.15 -9.05
CA TYR A 181 -1.48 -11.29 -8.28
C TYR A 181 -0.15 -12.00 -8.07
N TYR A 182 0.96 -11.30 -8.29
CA TYR A 182 2.29 -11.90 -8.29
C TYR A 182 3.39 -10.86 -8.10
N HIS A 183 4.59 -11.34 -7.79
CA HIS A 183 5.79 -10.51 -7.64
C HIS A 183 6.55 -10.35 -8.95
N GLY A 184 7.38 -9.31 -9.03
CA GLY A 184 8.29 -9.09 -10.15
C GLY A 184 9.35 -10.18 -10.31
N SER A 185 9.99 -10.19 -11.48
CA SER A 185 11.10 -11.11 -11.76
C SER A 185 12.28 -10.81 -10.81
N PRO A 186 12.81 -11.82 -10.08
CA PRO A 186 14.01 -11.64 -9.26
C PRO A 186 15.25 -11.26 -10.10
N GLU A 187 15.31 -11.74 -11.35
CA GLU A 187 16.42 -11.48 -12.27
C GLU A 187 16.30 -10.12 -12.96
N GLN A 188 15.06 -9.66 -13.20
CA GLN A 188 14.77 -8.39 -13.84
C GLN A 188 13.69 -7.59 -13.05
N PRO A 189 14.03 -7.06 -11.86
CA PRO A 189 13.08 -6.28 -11.06
C PRO A 189 12.56 -5.06 -11.82
N GLY A 190 11.26 -4.77 -11.70
CA GLY A 190 10.58 -3.66 -12.38
C GLY A 190 10.27 -3.88 -13.85
N CYS A 191 10.68 -5.02 -14.43
CA CYS A 191 10.37 -5.38 -15.81
C CYS A 191 9.04 -6.15 -15.88
N GLN A 192 8.00 -5.49 -16.40
CA GLN A 192 6.65 -6.07 -16.47
C GLN A 192 6.61 -7.32 -17.36
N GLU A 193 7.32 -7.29 -18.49
CA GLU A 193 7.40 -8.39 -19.44
C GLU A 193 8.04 -9.61 -18.78
N ALA A 194 9.17 -9.43 -18.08
CA ALA A 194 9.84 -10.50 -17.36
C ALA A 194 8.98 -11.04 -16.20
N ALA A 195 8.26 -10.17 -15.49
CA ALA A 195 7.34 -10.59 -14.43
C ALA A 195 6.18 -11.43 -15.00
N LEU A 196 5.64 -11.05 -16.16
CA LEU A 196 4.59 -11.81 -16.83
C LEU A 196 5.11 -13.16 -17.34
N GLU A 197 6.31 -13.22 -17.91
CA GLU A 197 6.95 -14.47 -18.34
C GLU A 197 7.17 -15.43 -17.16
N GLU A 198 7.59 -14.90 -16.00
CA GLU A 198 7.69 -15.69 -14.77
C GLU A 198 6.32 -16.23 -14.36
N LEU A 199 5.26 -15.40 -14.38
CA LEU A 199 3.90 -15.87 -14.10
C LEU A 199 3.49 -17.02 -15.03
N HIS A 200 3.74 -16.91 -16.34
CA HIS A 200 3.46 -17.97 -17.30
C HIS A 200 4.20 -19.26 -16.92
N THR A 201 5.51 -19.17 -16.70
CA THR A 201 6.37 -20.29 -16.31
C THR A 201 5.88 -20.99 -15.04
N GLN A 202 5.42 -20.21 -14.06
CA GLN A 202 4.93 -20.73 -12.78
C GLN A 202 3.56 -21.40 -12.91
N LEU A 203 2.67 -20.85 -13.74
CA LEU A 203 1.36 -21.45 -14.02
C LEU A 203 1.46 -22.74 -14.84
N GLU A 204 2.40 -22.82 -15.79
CA GLU A 204 2.62 -24.03 -16.59
C GLU A 204 3.02 -25.23 -15.73
N LYS A 205 3.79 -25.01 -14.66
CA LYS A 205 4.18 -26.07 -13.70
C LYS A 205 2.99 -26.70 -12.98
N VAL A 206 1.85 -26.00 -12.91
CA VAL A 206 0.60 -26.50 -12.31
C VAL A 206 -0.47 -26.82 -13.36
N GLY A 207 -0.07 -26.94 -14.63
CA GLY A 207 -0.96 -27.34 -15.72
C GLY A 207 -1.90 -26.23 -16.20
N VAL A 208 -1.59 -24.97 -15.87
CA VAL A 208 -2.35 -23.79 -16.33
C VAL A 208 -1.61 -23.13 -17.48
N THR A 209 -2.31 -22.84 -18.58
CA THR A 209 -1.75 -22.11 -19.71
C THR A 209 -2.60 -20.87 -19.99
N LEU A 210 -2.03 -19.68 -19.78
CA LEU A 210 -2.71 -18.43 -20.09
C LEU A 210 -2.84 -18.24 -21.60
N LYS A 211 -4.01 -17.79 -22.04
CA LYS A 211 -4.34 -17.58 -23.46
C LYS A 211 -4.36 -16.09 -23.80
N THR A 212 -5.25 -15.35 -23.16
CA THR A 212 -5.46 -13.94 -23.42
C THR A 212 -5.12 -13.15 -22.18
N THR A 213 -4.14 -12.26 -22.30
CA THR A 213 -3.85 -11.25 -21.29
C THR A 213 -4.57 -9.96 -21.67
N VAL A 214 -5.52 -9.54 -20.84
CA VAL A 214 -6.33 -8.32 -21.07
C VAL A 214 -5.60 -7.09 -20.58
N LEU A 215 -5.00 -7.17 -19.39
CA LEU A 215 -4.34 -6.06 -18.73
C LEU A 215 -3.32 -6.60 -17.75
N THR A 216 -2.13 -6.01 -17.74
CA THR A 216 -1.18 -6.12 -16.64
C THR A 216 -0.98 -4.74 -16.04
N LYS A 217 -1.01 -4.65 -14.72
CA LYS A 217 -0.74 -3.42 -13.97
C LYS A 217 0.36 -3.66 -12.95
N ALA A 218 1.39 -2.83 -13.00
CA ALA A 218 2.47 -2.78 -12.04
C ALA A 218 2.16 -1.83 -10.87
N TRP A 219 2.61 -2.23 -9.68
CA TRP A 219 2.62 -1.46 -8.44
C TRP A 219 4.05 -1.48 -7.87
N PRO A 220 4.94 -0.62 -8.39
CA PRO A 220 6.37 -0.68 -8.07
C PRO A 220 6.69 -0.27 -6.62
N LYS A 221 5.78 0.48 -5.98
CA LYS A 221 5.87 0.90 -4.58
C LYS A 221 4.77 0.25 -3.73
N PHE A 222 4.55 -1.06 -3.89
CA PHE A 222 3.59 -1.79 -3.07
C PHE A 222 4.21 -2.22 -1.73
N PHE A 223 3.38 -2.33 -0.69
CA PHE A 223 3.77 -2.78 0.65
C PHE A 223 5.04 -2.09 1.19
N PRO A 224 5.01 -0.77 1.43
CA PRO A 224 6.06 -0.08 2.16
C PRO A 224 6.31 -0.74 3.51
N HIS A 225 7.53 -1.21 3.74
CA HIS A 225 7.93 -1.79 5.02
C HIS A 225 9.42 -1.58 5.27
N VAL A 226 9.86 -1.88 6.49
CA VAL A 226 11.27 -1.85 6.88
C VAL A 226 11.68 -3.19 7.49
N SER A 227 12.98 -3.42 7.58
CA SER A 227 13.51 -4.64 8.22
C SER A 227 13.19 -4.71 9.71
N GLN A 228 13.19 -5.91 10.28
CA GLN A 228 13.02 -6.09 11.73
C GLN A 228 14.09 -5.34 12.54
N SER A 229 15.32 -5.27 12.05
CA SER A 229 16.39 -4.51 12.72
C SER A 229 16.14 -3.00 12.66
N ALA A 230 15.62 -2.47 11.55
CA ALA A 230 15.23 -1.06 11.47
C ALA A 230 14.15 -0.71 12.48
N ILE A 231 13.12 -1.56 12.63
CA ILE A 231 12.07 -1.42 13.66
C ILE A 231 12.70 -1.42 15.05
N ALA A 232 13.52 -2.43 15.37
CA ALA A 232 14.18 -2.55 16.67
C ALA A 232 15.09 -1.35 17.00
N ASN A 233 15.65 -0.71 15.97
CA ASN A 233 16.47 0.49 16.10
C ASN A 233 15.64 1.80 16.09
N GLY A 234 14.34 1.73 16.36
CA GLY A 234 13.47 2.90 16.52
C GLY A 234 13.12 3.64 15.22
N PHE A 235 13.04 2.94 14.08
CA PHE A 235 12.66 3.57 12.80
C PHE A 235 11.32 4.32 12.90
N TYR A 236 10.31 3.67 13.47
CA TYR A 236 8.98 4.26 13.63
C TYR A 236 8.96 5.32 14.75
N ASP A 237 9.73 5.14 15.82
CA ASP A 237 9.83 6.15 16.88
C ASP A 237 10.37 7.49 16.36
N ASP A 238 11.43 7.44 15.55
CA ASP A 238 12.01 8.62 14.90
C ASP A 238 10.98 9.29 13.96
N LEU A 239 10.22 8.50 13.21
CA LEU A 239 9.24 9.02 12.26
C LEU A 239 8.02 9.62 12.95
N GLU A 240 7.47 8.94 13.96
CA GLU A 240 6.36 9.42 14.79
C GLU A 240 6.73 10.69 15.55
N SER A 241 8.01 10.85 15.94
CA SER A 241 8.48 12.09 16.57
C SER A 241 8.37 13.34 15.69
N LEU A 242 8.25 13.16 14.37
CA LEU A 242 8.06 14.25 13.41
C LEU A 242 6.59 14.62 13.16
N GLN A 243 5.62 13.83 13.64
CA GLN A 243 4.21 14.13 13.38
C GLN A 243 3.80 15.49 13.95
N GLY A 244 3.33 16.38 13.07
CA GLY A 244 2.92 17.75 13.39
C GLY A 244 4.06 18.74 13.59
N GLN A 245 5.32 18.32 13.42
CA GLN A 245 6.45 19.24 13.56
C GLN A 245 6.53 20.20 12.36
N GLY A 246 6.31 21.49 12.65
CA GLY A 246 6.18 22.52 11.61
C GLY A 246 4.95 22.30 10.74
N ASP A 247 3.88 21.78 11.34
CA ASP A 247 2.55 21.58 10.76
C ASP A 247 2.53 20.63 9.55
N ILE A 248 3.50 19.71 9.51
CA ILE A 248 3.62 18.66 8.50
C ILE A 248 3.32 17.31 9.14
N PHE A 249 2.52 16.51 8.43
CA PHE A 249 2.05 15.21 8.86
C PHE A 249 2.30 14.18 7.78
N TYR A 250 2.64 12.95 8.18
CA TYR A 250 2.90 11.85 7.26
C TYR A 250 1.80 10.78 7.42
N LEU A 251 1.32 10.26 6.30
CA LEU A 251 0.23 9.28 6.23
C LEU A 251 0.61 8.13 5.28
N GLY A 252 -0.23 7.09 5.26
CA GLY A 252 -0.15 6.00 4.29
C GLY A 252 0.22 4.65 4.89
N GLY A 253 0.31 3.64 4.03
CA GLY A 253 0.50 2.25 4.43
C GLY A 253 1.83 1.96 5.14
N ALA A 254 2.84 2.83 4.98
CA ALA A 254 4.13 2.70 5.65
C ALA A 254 4.00 2.83 7.18
N LEU A 255 3.06 3.66 7.64
CA LEU A 255 2.84 4.01 9.04
C LEU A 255 1.76 3.16 9.71
N GLY A 256 0.67 2.86 9.00
CA GLY A 256 -0.38 1.97 9.48
C GLY A 256 -0.08 0.51 9.12
N PHE A 257 -0.42 0.16 7.89
CA PHE A 257 -0.12 -1.09 7.18
C PHE A 257 -0.76 -0.96 5.79
N GLU A 258 -0.21 -1.61 4.75
CA GLU A 258 -0.70 -1.53 3.37
C GLU A 258 -2.04 -2.28 3.16
N SER A 259 -3.09 -1.72 3.75
CA SER A 259 -4.50 -2.09 3.64
C SER A 259 -5.35 -0.84 3.82
N LEU A 260 -6.58 -0.86 3.28
CA LEU A 260 -7.51 0.26 3.41
C LEU A 260 -7.85 0.53 4.88
N GLU A 261 -8.15 -0.51 5.65
CA GLU A 261 -8.61 -0.43 7.03
C GLU A 261 -7.56 0.22 7.94
N HIS A 262 -6.29 -0.22 7.88
CA HIS A 262 -5.23 0.37 8.69
C HIS A 262 -4.86 1.78 8.24
N THR A 263 -4.85 2.05 6.93
CA THR A 263 -4.55 3.40 6.44
C THR A 263 -5.62 4.40 6.88
N ILE A 264 -6.89 4.00 6.84
CA ILE A 264 -8.02 4.80 7.35
C ILE A 264 -7.90 4.97 8.86
N THR A 265 -7.67 3.88 9.61
CA THR A 265 -7.57 3.91 11.07
C THR A 265 -6.43 4.81 11.54
N TYR A 266 -5.25 4.70 10.92
CA TYR A 266 -4.10 5.55 11.22
C TYR A 266 -4.42 7.02 10.94
N SER A 267 -5.04 7.31 9.79
CA SER A 267 -5.44 8.68 9.42
C SER A 267 -6.40 9.30 10.45
N TYR A 268 -7.41 8.55 10.91
CA TYR A 268 -8.32 9.03 11.96
C TYR A 268 -7.61 9.23 13.30
N GLY A 269 -6.74 8.30 13.70
CA GLY A 269 -5.98 8.43 14.95
C GLY A 269 -5.08 9.68 14.96
N LEU A 270 -4.40 9.95 13.85
CA LEU A 270 -3.57 11.15 13.70
C LEU A 270 -4.44 12.42 13.74
N PHE A 271 -5.59 12.41 13.07
CA PHE A 271 -6.52 13.53 13.07
C PHE A 271 -7.05 13.82 14.49
N ASP A 272 -7.39 12.78 15.25
CA ASP A 272 -7.88 12.91 16.62
C ASP A 272 -6.85 13.51 17.57
N GLN A 273 -5.58 13.16 17.37
CA GLN A 273 -4.48 13.63 18.19
C GLN A 273 -4.12 15.09 17.89
N HIS A 274 -4.16 15.51 16.63
CA HIS A 274 -3.59 16.80 16.21
C HIS A 274 -4.64 17.85 15.78
N PHE A 275 -5.88 17.45 15.52
CA PHE A 275 -6.96 18.33 15.07
C PHE A 275 -8.26 18.21 15.90
N PRO A 276 -8.20 18.15 17.25
CA PRO A 276 -9.38 17.91 18.09
C PRO A 276 -10.46 19.00 17.99
N ALA A 277 -10.07 20.25 17.72
CA ALA A 277 -10.99 21.39 17.57
C ALA A 277 -11.86 21.29 16.31
N ILE A 278 -11.34 20.68 15.23
CA ILE A 278 -12.09 20.49 13.98
C ILE A 278 -13.16 19.41 14.19
N ARG A 279 -12.85 18.36 14.97
CA ARG A 279 -13.79 17.26 15.24
C ARG A 279 -14.97 17.68 16.12
N SER A 280 -14.74 18.59 17.06
CA SER A 280 -15.76 19.05 18.03
C SER A 280 -16.71 20.11 17.46
N GLY A 281 -16.46 20.59 16.23
CA GLY A 281 -17.29 21.57 15.51
C GLY A 281 -18.33 20.99 14.56
N ASN A 282 -18.50 19.66 14.52
CA ASN A 282 -19.55 18.96 13.75
C ASN A 282 -20.64 18.41 14.67
#